data_AF-A0A8E2EVU5-F1
#
_entry.id   AF-A0A8E2EVU5-F1
#
_cell.length_a   1.000
_cell.length_b   1.000
_cell.length_c   1.000
_cell.angle_alpha   90.00
_cell.angle_beta   90.00
_cell.angle_gamma   90.00
#
_symmetry.space_group_name_H-M   'P 1'
#
loop_
_entity.id
_entity.type
_entity.pdbx_description
1 polymer ?
#
loop_
_entity_poly.entity_id
_entity_poly.type
_entity_poly.pdbx_seq_one_letter_code
_entity_poly.pdbx_strand_id
1 'polypeptide(L)'
;MIPRILLLAVITALPALVLGSVNYTCLPTQNCWPTSSEWQTFNRSIGGKLRVTHPRAEPCYDDVSSTACKDVATGYLASKSRASQYGAMEYLNFEVCGSDQCLLNSLDPLTGIHGTCSLGRLSAYYVEAHYADDVSKTLAFVQQHQIRLSIKNTGHDSFGRSVTANSLALWTYNMKDLGYHKAFTPSGCKTHYQDIGEIGAGISAEEAYTFFETLGFHVTIGAIGSVGIAGGFGQGGGHGPLGPSYGLMVDQAVEFEVITADGQLRLINECNDPDLFWAMRGGGGGTYAVLTRYKFQLHPAVPINVYSFEAGIFGASLIHDFTKSMVHRQVVTALAKNQTTWSNNHVAGYNFIYPDRIISLQILPSNDTEILKSLTADWNNFLSSHPGLRSAQKAYLTFDKFSDYIAFTRRPSIANNGIVGVGLAEAGRLMPRELFSTEAGIENLVDAFLQGMQISSTLGTGLGSGTGQIYATGPSNHIDNTKTGVNPAWRGSLWEIVFGGVWLKTDAQEKRDSIQHAAGEAIKPMKDLTPGGGCYMNEGDWMEQDWQQTFFGDNYAQLLEVKRKYDPTGLFNCWKCVGFNGEDDPFYSCYGQSQNSPIPSEPLRVPELVQQIEL
;
A
#
# COMPACT_ATOMS: atom_id res chain seq x y z
N MET A 1 32.58 70.54 6.30
CA MET A 1 31.36 69.83 6.75
C MET A 1 30.77 69.14 5.53
N ILE A 2 30.65 67.82 5.60
CA ILE A 2 30.58 66.86 4.49
C ILE A 2 29.19 66.89 3.80
N PRO A 3 29.09 66.95 2.46
CA PRO A 3 27.83 66.73 1.76
C PRO A 3 27.57 65.23 1.57
N ARG A 4 26.33 64.80 1.82
CA ARG A 4 25.87 63.42 1.64
C ARG A 4 25.91 63.03 0.17
N ILE A 5 26.65 61.97 -0.16
CA ILE A 5 26.65 61.30 -1.46
C ILE A 5 25.42 60.39 -1.52
N LEU A 6 24.54 60.62 -2.49
CA LEU A 6 23.49 59.67 -2.89
C LEU A 6 24.15 58.50 -3.64
N LEU A 7 24.06 57.28 -3.10
CA LEU A 7 24.27 56.07 -3.88
C LEU A 7 22.93 55.66 -4.52
N LEU A 8 22.80 55.79 -5.84
CA LEU A 8 21.77 55.08 -6.61
C LEU A 8 22.21 53.62 -6.74
N ALA A 9 21.47 52.70 -6.13
CA ALA A 9 21.58 51.27 -6.41
C ALA A 9 20.85 50.97 -7.74
N VAL A 10 21.60 50.59 -8.77
CA VAL A 10 21.05 50.07 -10.03
C VAL A 10 20.60 48.63 -9.76
N ILE A 11 19.28 48.41 -9.64
CA ILE A 11 18.69 47.07 -9.62
C ILE A 11 18.63 46.59 -11.07
N THR A 12 19.58 45.77 -11.48
CA THR A 12 19.46 44.99 -12.72
C THR A 12 18.44 43.88 -12.48
N ALA A 13 17.23 44.04 -13.02
CA ALA A 13 16.26 42.96 -13.09
C ALA A 13 16.85 41.84 -13.97
N LEU A 14 17.14 40.69 -13.36
CA LEU A 14 17.38 39.45 -14.10
C LEU A 14 16.11 39.10 -14.87
N PRO A 15 16.20 38.66 -16.14
CA PRO A 15 15.03 38.22 -16.87
C PRO A 15 14.47 37.00 -16.14
N ALA A 16 13.19 37.05 -15.78
CA ALA A 16 12.47 35.84 -15.42
C ALA A 16 12.58 34.89 -16.62
N LEU A 17 13.28 33.75 -16.46
CA LEU A 17 13.17 32.67 -17.40
C LEU A 17 11.69 32.32 -17.48
N VAL A 18 11.11 32.48 -18.67
CA VAL A 18 9.83 31.87 -19.01
C VAL A 18 10.10 30.37 -19.01
N LEU A 19 9.88 29.72 -17.86
CA LEU A 19 9.76 28.28 -17.80
C LEU A 19 8.64 27.90 -18.77
N GLY A 20 9.00 27.28 -19.90
CA GLY A 20 8.01 26.57 -20.71
C GLY A 20 7.22 25.63 -19.79
N SER A 21 5.95 25.41 -20.09
CA SER A 21 5.07 24.58 -19.26
C SER A 21 5.71 23.20 -19.03
N VAL A 22 6.25 22.97 -17.82
CA VAL A 22 6.78 21.67 -17.40
C VAL A 22 5.57 20.76 -17.23
N ASN A 23 5.51 19.67 -18.03
CA ASN A 23 4.35 18.77 -18.00
C ASN A 23 4.73 17.28 -18.11
N TYR A 24 6.03 16.95 -18.19
CA TYR A 24 6.53 15.56 -18.20
C TYR A 24 5.84 14.62 -19.21
N THR A 25 5.51 15.15 -20.41
CA THR A 25 4.69 14.45 -21.41
C THR A 25 5.50 13.76 -22.52
N CYS A 26 6.83 13.68 -22.39
CA CYS A 26 7.65 13.12 -23.45
C CYS A 26 7.47 11.60 -23.55
N LEU A 27 7.09 11.12 -24.74
CA LEU A 27 6.83 9.71 -25.02
C LEU A 27 7.96 9.07 -25.86
N PRO A 28 8.19 7.75 -25.76
CA PRO A 28 9.18 6.99 -26.55
C PRO A 28 9.21 7.26 -28.06
N THR A 29 8.06 7.60 -28.65
CA THR A 29 7.88 7.82 -30.09
C THR A 29 8.13 9.26 -30.53
N GLN A 30 8.43 10.17 -29.60
CA GLN A 30 8.57 11.61 -29.85
C GLN A 30 10.04 12.05 -29.91
N ASN A 31 10.31 13.13 -30.63
CA ASN A 31 11.67 13.69 -30.78
C ASN A 31 12.29 14.21 -29.48
N CYS A 32 11.49 14.47 -28.45
CA CYS A 32 11.99 14.84 -27.13
C CYS A 32 12.58 13.66 -26.36
N TRP A 33 12.30 12.42 -26.79
CA TRP A 33 12.75 11.22 -26.11
C TRP A 33 14.27 11.11 -26.22
N PRO A 34 14.99 10.75 -25.14
CA PRO A 34 16.44 10.73 -25.20
C PRO A 34 16.95 9.76 -26.26
N THR A 35 17.99 10.20 -26.96
CA THR A 35 18.75 9.37 -27.89
C THR A 35 19.47 8.25 -27.15
N SER A 36 19.90 7.21 -27.88
CA SER A 36 20.67 6.11 -27.30
C SER A 36 21.94 6.57 -26.58
N SER A 37 22.60 7.63 -27.09
CA SER A 37 23.82 8.18 -26.46
C SER A 37 23.54 8.89 -25.14
N GLU A 38 22.39 9.57 -25.04
CA GLU A 38 21.94 10.22 -23.79
C GLU A 38 21.57 9.16 -22.75
N TRP A 39 20.84 8.11 -23.13
CA TRP A 39 20.56 6.96 -22.25
C TRP A 39 21.84 6.27 -21.77
N GLN A 40 22.83 6.07 -22.64
CA GLN A 40 24.13 5.51 -22.25
C GLN A 40 24.89 6.41 -21.29
N THR A 41 24.88 7.72 -21.52
CA THR A 41 25.55 8.69 -20.64
C THR A 41 24.89 8.71 -19.27
N PHE A 42 23.56 8.68 -19.23
CA PHE A 42 22.81 8.53 -17.99
C PHE A 42 23.15 7.21 -17.29
N ASN A 43 23.11 6.08 -18.00
CA ASN A 43 23.43 4.76 -17.43
C ASN A 43 24.83 4.72 -16.81
N ARG A 44 25.85 5.27 -17.50
CA ARG A 44 27.20 5.41 -16.94
C ARG A 44 27.22 6.27 -15.67
N SER A 45 26.43 7.35 -15.64
CA SER A 45 26.38 8.26 -14.49
C SER A 45 25.84 7.59 -13.22
N ILE A 46 24.94 6.61 -13.35
CA ILE A 46 24.38 5.83 -12.24
C ILE A 46 25.11 4.49 -12.02
N GLY A 47 26.25 4.28 -12.69
CA GLY A 47 27.08 3.08 -12.51
C GLY A 47 26.50 1.82 -13.16
N GLY A 48 25.83 1.95 -14.30
CA GLY A 48 25.34 0.79 -15.06
C GLY A 48 24.05 0.19 -14.49
N LYS A 49 23.19 0.99 -13.85
CA LYS A 49 21.96 0.51 -13.16
C LYS A 49 20.66 0.76 -13.92
N LEU A 50 20.74 1.25 -15.15
CA LEU A 50 19.59 1.29 -16.05
C LEU A 50 19.32 -0.13 -16.58
N ARG A 51 18.06 -0.51 -16.73
CA ARG A 51 17.61 -1.81 -17.24
C ARG A 51 16.46 -1.64 -18.22
N VAL A 52 16.40 -2.53 -19.20
CA VAL A 52 15.22 -2.72 -20.07
C VAL A 52 14.17 -3.50 -19.27
N THR A 53 12.92 -3.09 -19.38
CA THR A 53 11.82 -3.81 -18.75
C THR A 53 11.43 -5.04 -19.54
N HIS A 54 11.41 -6.18 -18.86
CA HIS A 54 10.86 -7.43 -19.34
C HIS A 54 9.64 -7.79 -18.50
N PRO A 55 8.44 -7.97 -19.08
CA PRO A 55 7.30 -8.49 -18.34
C PRO A 55 7.64 -9.84 -17.72
N ARG A 56 7.22 -10.08 -16.48
CA ARG A 56 7.53 -11.32 -15.75
C ARG A 56 7.23 -12.59 -16.55
N ALA A 57 6.13 -12.60 -17.30
CA ALA A 57 5.68 -13.77 -18.03
C ALA A 57 6.18 -13.83 -19.49
N GLU A 58 7.03 -12.90 -19.92
CA GLU A 58 7.63 -12.92 -21.27
C GLU A 58 8.22 -14.29 -21.64
N PRO A 59 9.00 -14.99 -20.78
CA PRO A 59 9.57 -16.29 -21.14
C PRO A 59 8.54 -17.36 -21.49
N CYS A 60 7.31 -17.24 -20.99
CA CYS A 60 6.23 -18.17 -21.27
C CYS A 60 5.57 -17.93 -22.63
N TYR A 61 5.65 -16.72 -23.17
CA TYR A 61 5.16 -16.42 -24.52
C TYR A 61 6.17 -16.84 -25.59
N ASP A 62 7.45 -16.94 -25.24
CA ASP A 62 8.51 -17.46 -26.12
C ASP A 62 8.53 -18.99 -26.16
N ASP A 63 8.64 -19.63 -25.00
CA ASP A 63 8.68 -21.09 -24.88
C ASP A 63 8.11 -21.54 -23.53
N VAL A 64 6.88 -22.08 -23.58
CA VAL A 64 6.16 -22.65 -22.42
C VAL A 64 6.90 -23.82 -21.76
N SER A 65 7.83 -24.47 -22.48
CA SER A 65 8.60 -25.60 -21.98
C SER A 65 9.92 -25.19 -21.32
N SER A 66 10.31 -23.92 -21.47
CA SER A 66 11.55 -23.37 -20.92
C SER A 66 11.60 -23.41 -19.40
N THR A 67 12.80 -23.47 -18.86
CA THR A 67 13.02 -23.40 -17.40
C THR A 67 12.54 -22.06 -16.84
N ALA A 68 12.82 -20.97 -17.54
CA ALA A 68 12.38 -19.63 -17.14
C ALA A 68 10.84 -19.53 -17.04
N CYS A 69 10.09 -20.10 -18.00
CA CYS A 69 8.63 -20.11 -17.89
C CYS A 69 8.13 -20.96 -16.71
N LYS A 70 8.73 -22.12 -16.47
CA LYS A 70 8.36 -22.99 -15.34
C LYS A 70 8.62 -22.31 -13.98
N ASP A 71 9.70 -21.54 -13.87
CA ASP A 71 10.01 -20.76 -12.68
C ASP A 71 8.97 -19.65 -12.47
N VAL A 72 8.59 -18.94 -13.54
CA VAL A 72 7.52 -17.95 -13.51
C VAL A 72 6.20 -18.56 -13.07
N ALA A 73 5.82 -19.71 -13.64
CA ALA A 73 4.59 -20.41 -13.31
C ALA A 73 4.55 -20.86 -11.84
N THR A 74 5.66 -21.42 -11.34
CA THR A 74 5.77 -21.87 -9.95
C THR A 74 5.64 -20.71 -8.96
N GLY A 75 6.22 -19.55 -9.29
CA GLY A 75 6.17 -18.35 -8.47
C GLY A 75 5.02 -17.39 -8.80
N TYR A 76 4.03 -17.77 -9.62
CA TYR A 76 3.10 -16.80 -10.20
C TYR A 76 2.20 -16.12 -9.15
N LEU A 77 1.73 -16.90 -8.17
CA LEU A 77 0.94 -16.45 -7.01
C LEU A 77 1.82 -16.10 -5.78
N ALA A 78 3.14 -16.13 -5.90
CA ALA A 78 4.05 -15.94 -4.78
C ALA A 78 4.51 -14.48 -4.67
N SER A 79 3.97 -13.75 -3.69
CA SER A 79 4.23 -12.31 -3.54
C SER A 79 5.71 -11.94 -3.43
N LYS A 80 6.51 -12.67 -2.64
CA LYS A 80 7.96 -12.43 -2.58
C LYS A 80 8.64 -12.54 -3.96
N SER A 81 8.19 -13.47 -4.80
CA SER A 81 8.73 -13.69 -6.15
C SER A 81 8.31 -12.60 -7.13
N ARG A 82 7.11 -12.02 -6.98
CA ARG A 82 6.65 -10.88 -7.79
C ARG A 82 7.35 -9.59 -7.36
N ALA A 83 7.40 -9.32 -6.06
CA ALA A 83 8.02 -8.12 -5.52
C ALA A 83 9.51 -7.98 -5.88
N SER A 84 10.23 -9.10 -6.03
CA SER A 84 11.65 -9.13 -6.41
C SER A 84 11.91 -8.95 -7.90
N GLN A 85 10.90 -8.60 -8.70
CA GLN A 85 11.05 -8.35 -10.13
C GLN A 85 10.37 -7.04 -10.51
N TYR A 86 11.07 -6.19 -11.27
CA TYR A 86 10.47 -4.94 -11.74
C TYR A 86 9.27 -5.18 -12.67
N GLY A 87 9.35 -6.15 -13.59
CA GLY A 87 8.30 -6.47 -14.57
C GLY A 87 7.03 -7.15 -14.03
N ALA A 88 6.77 -7.06 -12.73
CA ALA A 88 5.60 -7.62 -12.07
C ALA A 88 4.98 -6.62 -11.08
N MET A 89 3.67 -6.60 -10.97
CA MET A 89 2.93 -6.00 -9.88
C MET A 89 2.30 -7.13 -9.07
N GLU A 90 1.87 -6.86 -7.83
CA GLU A 90 1.14 -7.88 -7.08
C GLU A 90 -0.25 -8.13 -7.68
N TYR A 91 -0.87 -7.09 -8.24
CA TYR A 91 -2.19 -7.16 -8.84
C TYR A 91 -2.15 -6.93 -10.36
N LEU A 92 -2.76 -7.85 -11.10
CA LEU A 92 -2.69 -7.90 -12.57
C LEU A 92 -3.39 -6.70 -13.23
N ASN A 93 -4.27 -5.97 -12.53
CA ASN A 93 -4.89 -4.73 -13.01
C ASN A 93 -3.84 -3.76 -13.54
N PHE A 94 -2.68 -3.72 -12.87
CA PHE A 94 -1.65 -2.72 -13.09
C PHE A 94 -0.51 -3.21 -13.99
N GLU A 95 -0.66 -4.40 -14.58
CA GLU A 95 0.21 -4.92 -15.65
C GLU A 95 -0.42 -4.77 -17.04
N VAL A 96 -1.63 -4.22 -17.14
CA VAL A 96 -2.44 -4.15 -18.38
C VAL A 96 -2.75 -2.71 -18.77
N CYS A 97 -2.67 -2.39 -20.06
CA CYS A 97 -3.15 -1.14 -20.62
C CYS A 97 -3.98 -1.39 -21.89
N GLY A 98 -5.30 -1.21 -21.83
CA GLY A 98 -6.18 -1.61 -22.94
C GLY A 98 -6.08 -3.11 -23.21
N SER A 99 -5.80 -3.48 -24.47
CA SER A 99 -5.55 -4.88 -24.86
C SER A 99 -4.12 -5.36 -24.56
N ASP A 100 -3.19 -4.44 -24.26
CA ASP A 100 -1.78 -4.76 -24.09
C ASP A 100 -1.51 -5.34 -22.73
N GLN A 101 -0.94 -6.54 -22.73
CA GLN A 101 -0.71 -7.33 -21.54
C GLN A 101 0.37 -8.39 -21.76
N CYS A 102 0.80 -9.00 -20.66
CA CYS A 102 1.57 -10.22 -20.67
C CYS A 102 1.18 -11.10 -19.47
N LEU A 103 -0.11 -11.39 -19.29
CA LEU A 103 -0.59 -12.15 -18.14
C LEU A 103 -0.56 -13.66 -18.40
N LEU A 104 -0.42 -14.47 -17.35
CA LEU A 104 -0.75 -15.90 -17.36
C LEU A 104 -2.08 -16.17 -16.67
N ASN A 105 -2.61 -17.38 -16.82
CA ASN A 105 -3.78 -17.82 -16.07
C ASN A 105 -3.37 -18.16 -14.62
N SER A 106 -3.77 -17.34 -13.64
CA SER A 106 -3.16 -17.37 -12.30
C SER A 106 -3.22 -18.72 -11.57
N LEU A 107 -4.30 -19.48 -11.77
CA LEU A 107 -4.49 -20.79 -11.12
C LEU A 107 -3.97 -21.96 -11.96
N ASP A 108 -3.63 -21.71 -13.23
CA ASP A 108 -3.09 -22.70 -14.15
C ASP A 108 -2.17 -22.02 -15.19
N PRO A 109 -0.97 -21.53 -14.77
CA PRO A 109 -0.22 -20.53 -15.54
C PRO A 109 0.30 -20.99 -16.89
N LEU A 110 0.37 -22.30 -17.13
CA LEU A 110 0.91 -22.89 -18.36
C LEU A 110 -0.14 -23.19 -19.42
N THR A 111 -1.41 -22.87 -19.19
CA THR A 111 -2.49 -23.13 -20.15
C THR A 111 -2.95 -21.87 -20.87
N GLY A 112 -3.34 -22.05 -22.14
CA GLY A 112 -3.93 -20.98 -22.94
C GLY A 112 -3.01 -19.79 -23.18
N ILE A 113 -1.69 -20.01 -23.27
CA ILE A 113 -0.72 -18.96 -23.61
C ILE A 113 -0.68 -18.81 -25.12
N HIS A 114 -1.10 -17.64 -25.61
CA HIS A 114 -1.13 -17.27 -27.02
C HIS A 114 -1.14 -15.75 -27.16
N GLY A 115 -0.89 -15.25 -28.37
CA GLY A 115 -0.83 -13.82 -28.66
C GLY A 115 0.54 -13.22 -28.38
N THR A 116 0.58 -11.91 -28.19
CA THR A 116 1.83 -11.15 -28.01
C THR A 116 1.97 -10.70 -26.55
N CYS A 117 3.13 -10.96 -25.95
CA CYS A 117 3.51 -10.37 -24.67
C CYS A 117 3.89 -8.89 -24.88
N SER A 118 3.21 -7.99 -24.16
CA SER A 118 3.42 -6.54 -24.23
C SER A 118 3.63 -5.94 -22.84
N LEU A 119 4.27 -4.77 -22.77
CA LEU A 119 4.59 -4.09 -21.49
C LEU A 119 3.36 -3.61 -20.73
N GLY A 120 2.26 -3.32 -21.42
CA GLY A 120 1.06 -2.75 -20.82
C GLY A 120 1.39 -1.41 -20.14
N ARG A 121 1.25 -1.36 -18.81
CA ARG A 121 1.57 -0.16 -18.00
C ARG A 121 3.00 -0.13 -17.48
N LEU A 122 3.77 -1.22 -17.58
CA LEU A 122 5.14 -1.25 -17.04
C LEU A 122 6.00 -0.20 -17.74
N SER A 123 6.86 0.51 -17.02
CA SER A 123 7.76 1.51 -17.61
C SER A 123 8.67 0.88 -18.67
N ALA A 124 9.09 1.63 -19.69
CA ALA A 124 9.94 1.08 -20.76
C ALA A 124 11.36 0.74 -20.24
N TYR A 125 11.88 1.59 -19.36
CA TYR A 125 13.12 1.38 -18.63
C TYR A 125 12.88 1.52 -17.14
N TYR A 126 13.76 0.92 -16.34
CA TYR A 126 13.84 1.16 -14.91
C TYR A 126 15.28 1.32 -14.43
N VAL A 127 15.44 2.08 -13.36
CA VAL A 127 16.69 2.22 -12.62
C VAL A 127 16.61 1.34 -11.38
N GLU A 128 17.56 0.41 -11.23
CA GLU A 128 17.80 -0.31 -9.99
C GLU A 128 18.51 0.63 -9.01
N ALA A 129 17.76 1.30 -8.13
CA ALA A 129 18.34 2.26 -7.21
C ALA A 129 18.92 1.55 -5.98
N HIS A 130 20.19 1.83 -5.68
CA HIS A 130 20.86 1.32 -4.47
C HIS A 130 21.21 2.44 -3.49
N TYR A 131 21.45 3.65 -4.01
CA TYR A 131 21.87 4.79 -3.21
C TYR A 131 21.07 6.05 -3.57
N ALA A 132 21.08 7.03 -2.66
CA ALA A 132 20.41 8.31 -2.86
C ALA A 132 20.91 9.07 -4.11
N ASP A 133 22.18 8.91 -4.48
CA ASP A 133 22.76 9.51 -5.69
C ASP A 133 22.14 8.94 -6.99
N ASP A 134 21.77 7.66 -7.02
CA ASP A 134 21.06 7.06 -8.17
C ASP A 134 19.71 7.77 -8.37
N VAL A 135 19.03 8.07 -7.27
CA VAL A 135 17.75 8.79 -7.27
C VAL A 135 17.95 10.22 -7.77
N SER A 136 18.87 10.99 -7.19
CA SER A 136 19.13 12.38 -7.59
C SER A 136 19.46 12.50 -9.08
N LYS A 137 20.32 11.62 -9.61
CA LYS A 137 20.66 11.59 -11.04
C LYS A 137 19.47 11.20 -11.91
N THR A 138 18.64 10.28 -11.44
CA THR A 138 17.41 9.89 -12.16
C THR A 138 16.43 11.06 -12.23
N LEU A 139 16.22 11.79 -11.13
CA LEU A 139 15.34 12.96 -11.10
C LEU A 139 15.83 14.06 -12.06
N ALA A 140 17.14 14.34 -12.04
CA ALA A 140 17.74 15.31 -12.96
C ALA A 140 17.52 14.89 -14.44
N PHE A 141 17.67 13.60 -14.75
CA PHE A 141 17.49 13.09 -16.11
C PHE A 141 16.03 13.21 -16.58
N VAL A 142 15.05 12.78 -15.77
CA VAL A 142 13.63 12.88 -16.16
C VAL A 142 13.17 14.34 -16.28
N GLN A 143 13.71 15.25 -15.47
CA GLN A 143 13.46 16.69 -15.59
C GLN A 143 14.05 17.26 -16.87
N GLN A 144 15.30 16.94 -17.18
CA GLN A 144 15.98 17.40 -18.39
C GLN A 144 15.21 16.98 -19.66
N HIS A 145 14.69 15.76 -19.69
CA HIS A 145 14.05 15.19 -20.86
C HIS A 145 12.51 15.22 -20.84
N GLN A 146 11.92 15.82 -19.79
CA GLN A 146 10.46 15.89 -19.62
C GLN A 146 9.79 14.50 -19.71
N ILE A 147 10.46 13.47 -19.20
CA ILE A 147 9.94 12.10 -19.13
C ILE A 147 9.19 11.97 -17.82
N ARG A 148 8.12 11.18 -17.79
CA ARG A 148 7.47 10.91 -16.53
C ARG A 148 8.19 9.86 -15.69
N LEU A 149 8.17 10.08 -14.39
CA LEU A 149 8.73 9.18 -13.38
C LEU A 149 7.64 8.25 -12.84
N SER A 150 7.98 6.96 -12.68
CA SER A 150 7.21 6.02 -11.86
C SER A 150 8.10 5.55 -10.71
N ILE A 151 7.61 5.59 -9.46
CA ILE A 151 8.40 5.13 -8.30
C ILE A 151 7.83 3.79 -7.85
N LYS A 152 8.65 2.75 -7.89
CA LYS A 152 8.26 1.41 -7.45
C LYS A 152 9.13 0.94 -6.30
N ASN A 153 8.49 0.46 -5.24
CA ASN A 153 9.13 -0.39 -4.25
C ASN A 153 8.83 -1.87 -4.58
N THR A 154 7.77 -2.43 -4.00
CA THR A 154 7.44 -3.86 -4.14
C THR A 154 6.34 -4.15 -5.16
N GLY A 155 5.60 -3.14 -5.63
CA GLY A 155 4.47 -3.34 -6.55
C GLY A 155 3.16 -3.81 -5.88
N HIS A 156 3.05 -3.68 -4.55
CA HIS A 156 1.86 -4.01 -3.74
C HIS A 156 0.66 -3.08 -3.92
N ASP A 157 0.81 -2.01 -4.70
CA ASP A 157 -0.18 -0.95 -4.73
C ASP A 157 -1.49 -1.35 -5.41
N SER A 158 -2.61 -1.30 -4.67
CA SER A 158 -3.97 -1.60 -5.16
C SER A 158 -4.57 -0.54 -6.08
N PHE A 159 -3.85 0.55 -6.36
CA PHE A 159 -4.30 1.70 -7.16
C PHE A 159 -3.47 1.88 -8.44
N GLY A 160 -2.37 1.13 -8.62
CA GLY A 160 -1.43 1.32 -9.71
C GLY A 160 -0.52 2.55 -9.58
N ARG A 161 -0.37 3.12 -8.38
CA ARG A 161 0.43 4.33 -8.11
C ARG A 161 1.94 4.12 -8.30
N SER A 162 2.39 2.87 -8.36
CA SER A 162 3.81 2.52 -8.53
C SER A 162 4.18 2.03 -9.93
N VAL A 163 3.32 2.25 -10.93
CA VAL A 163 3.57 1.84 -12.31
C VAL A 163 2.85 2.76 -13.28
N THR A 164 3.51 3.15 -14.36
CA THR A 164 2.83 3.92 -15.41
C THR A 164 3.46 3.76 -16.78
N ALA A 165 2.60 3.75 -17.80
CA ALA A 165 3.03 3.60 -19.18
C ALA A 165 3.97 4.72 -19.62
N ASN A 166 4.87 4.41 -20.56
CA ASN A 166 5.76 5.37 -21.23
C ASN A 166 6.60 6.24 -20.26
N SER A 167 6.99 5.67 -19.13
CA SER A 167 7.77 6.34 -18.09
C SER A 167 9.18 5.75 -17.96
N LEU A 168 10.03 6.45 -17.20
CA LEU A 168 11.22 5.86 -16.57
C LEU A 168 10.86 5.49 -15.14
N ALA A 169 11.02 4.22 -14.77
CA ALA A 169 10.84 3.80 -13.40
C ALA A 169 12.10 4.00 -12.54
N LEU A 170 11.87 4.38 -11.29
CA LEU A 170 12.85 4.31 -10.22
C LEU A 170 12.45 3.17 -9.29
N TRP A 171 13.22 2.08 -9.29
CA TRP A 171 12.93 0.90 -8.49
C TRP A 171 13.79 0.89 -7.23
N THR A 172 13.16 1.20 -6.09
CA THR A 172 13.84 1.36 -4.80
C THR A 172 14.05 0.04 -4.05
N TYR A 173 13.57 -1.09 -4.60
CA TYR A 173 13.61 -2.40 -3.94
C TYR A 173 15.01 -2.81 -3.49
N ASN A 174 16.05 -2.42 -4.22
CA ASN A 174 17.44 -2.78 -3.93
C ASN A 174 18.14 -1.87 -2.89
N MET A 175 17.44 -0.87 -2.32
CA MET A 175 17.92 -0.10 -1.18
C MET A 175 17.75 -0.91 0.12
N LYS A 176 18.67 -1.83 0.38
CA LYS A 176 18.59 -2.86 1.43
C LYS A 176 19.42 -2.59 2.69
N ASP A 177 19.81 -1.33 2.92
CA ASP A 177 20.53 -0.95 4.15
C ASP A 177 19.67 -1.26 5.40
N LEU A 178 20.32 -1.78 6.45
CA LEU A 178 19.72 -2.09 7.76
C LEU A 178 20.65 -1.57 8.87
N GLY A 179 20.08 -0.95 9.89
CA GLY A 179 20.84 -0.39 11.01
C GLY A 179 20.05 -0.33 12.31
N TYR A 180 20.76 -0.26 13.43
CA TYR A 180 20.22 -0.09 14.78
C TYR A 180 21.05 0.94 15.54
N HIS A 181 20.36 1.89 16.17
CA HIS A 181 20.93 2.95 16.97
C HIS A 181 20.41 2.85 18.40
N LYS A 182 21.27 2.43 19.33
CA LYS A 182 20.93 2.39 20.76
C LYS A 182 20.61 3.77 21.33
N ALA A 183 21.32 4.80 20.86
CA ALA A 183 21.06 6.20 21.17
C ALA A 183 21.12 7.00 19.86
N PHE A 184 20.10 7.81 19.61
CA PHE A 184 19.98 8.56 18.38
C PHE A 184 19.51 9.99 18.66
N THR A 185 20.08 10.96 17.96
CA THR A 185 19.64 12.36 17.99
C THR A 185 19.35 12.75 16.55
N PRO A 186 18.09 13.01 16.17
CA PRO A 186 17.75 13.43 14.82
C PRO A 186 18.49 14.72 14.45
N SER A 187 18.82 14.86 13.18
CA SER A 187 19.56 16.01 12.66
C SER A 187 18.85 17.32 13.00
N GLY A 188 19.57 18.28 13.60
CA GLY A 188 19.00 19.57 14.00
C GLY A 188 18.08 19.53 15.23
N CYS A 189 17.73 18.36 15.76
CA CYS A 189 16.95 18.23 16.99
C CYS A 189 17.83 18.20 18.24
N LYS A 190 17.22 18.59 19.37
CA LYS A 190 17.80 18.41 20.72
C LYS A 190 17.24 17.19 21.45
N THR A 191 16.16 16.61 20.92
CA THR A 191 15.51 15.43 21.50
C THR A 191 16.39 14.21 21.29
N HIS A 192 16.56 13.42 22.36
CA HIS A 192 17.30 12.17 22.32
C HIS A 192 16.34 10.99 22.34
N TYR A 193 16.55 10.06 21.41
CA TYR A 193 15.81 8.81 21.31
C TYR A 193 16.73 7.64 21.66
N GLN A 194 16.09 6.53 22.03
CA GLN A 194 16.74 5.24 22.22
C GLN A 194 16.08 4.20 21.33
N ASP A 195 16.85 3.19 20.97
CA ASP A 195 16.38 2.04 20.20
C ASP A 195 15.70 2.43 18.88
N ILE A 196 16.45 3.13 18.03
CA ILE A 196 15.99 3.53 16.70
C ILE A 196 16.47 2.51 15.67
N GLY A 197 15.52 1.94 14.94
CA GLY A 197 15.79 1.14 13.74
C GLY A 197 16.00 2.05 12.54
N GLU A 198 16.89 1.64 11.63
CA GLU A 198 17.12 2.29 10.35
C GLU A 198 16.99 1.26 9.23
N ILE A 199 16.21 1.58 8.22
CA ILE A 199 16.01 0.72 7.05
C ILE A 199 16.09 1.54 5.76
N GLY A 200 16.65 0.96 4.71
CA GLY A 200 16.58 1.48 3.35
C GLY A 200 15.16 1.36 2.77
N ALA A 201 14.87 2.17 1.76
CA ALA A 201 13.55 2.23 1.11
C ALA A 201 13.04 0.87 0.59
N GLY A 202 13.95 -0.04 0.24
CA GLY A 202 13.64 -1.33 -0.34
C GLY A 202 13.36 -2.44 0.67
N ILE A 203 13.51 -2.20 1.97
CA ILE A 203 13.32 -3.22 3.01
C ILE A 203 11.84 -3.62 3.12
N SER A 204 11.59 -4.92 2.95
CA SER A 204 10.29 -5.54 3.17
C SER A 204 10.02 -5.83 4.65
N ALA A 205 8.75 -6.05 4.99
CA ALA A 205 8.30 -6.42 6.32
C ALA A 205 9.05 -7.66 6.85
N GLU A 206 9.21 -8.68 6.02
CA GLU A 206 9.97 -9.90 6.33
C GLU A 206 11.43 -9.64 6.65
N GLU A 207 12.10 -8.85 5.82
CA GLU A 207 13.51 -8.49 6.06
C GLU A 207 13.67 -7.71 7.38
N ALA A 208 12.78 -6.76 7.66
CA ALA A 208 12.85 -5.97 8.89
C ALA A 208 12.60 -6.80 10.15
N TYR A 209 11.49 -7.54 10.26
CA TYR A 209 11.24 -8.31 11.48
C TYR A 209 12.30 -9.39 11.67
N THR A 210 12.80 -10.00 10.58
CA THR A 210 13.88 -10.99 10.68
C THR A 210 15.14 -10.38 11.27
N PHE A 211 15.49 -9.16 10.88
CA PHE A 211 16.67 -8.46 11.41
C PHE A 211 16.46 -8.01 12.86
N PHE A 212 15.42 -7.22 13.14
CA PHE A 212 15.23 -6.60 14.45
C PHE A 212 14.84 -7.59 15.55
N GLU A 213 14.22 -8.73 15.20
CA GLU A 213 13.95 -9.81 16.16
C GLU A 213 15.27 -10.37 16.73
N THR A 214 16.36 -10.45 15.95
CA THR A 214 17.67 -10.88 16.46
C THR A 214 18.27 -9.93 17.50
N LEU A 215 17.78 -8.69 17.52
CA LEU A 215 18.17 -7.64 18.45
C LEU A 215 17.20 -7.52 19.63
N GLY A 216 16.16 -8.36 19.69
CA GLY A 216 15.16 -8.35 20.76
C GLY A 216 14.11 -7.25 20.61
N PHE A 217 13.80 -6.83 19.38
CA PHE A 217 12.81 -5.78 19.11
C PHE A 217 11.70 -6.23 18.16
N HIS A 218 10.51 -5.68 18.39
CA HIS A 218 9.36 -5.66 17.49
C HIS A 218 9.40 -4.44 16.58
N VAL A 219 8.82 -4.60 15.39
CA VAL A 219 8.65 -3.56 14.37
C VAL A 219 7.18 -3.50 13.98
N THR A 220 6.60 -2.31 13.94
CA THR A 220 5.23 -2.11 13.43
C THR A 220 5.18 -2.43 11.93
N ILE A 221 4.54 -3.52 11.56
CA ILE A 221 4.40 -3.99 10.17
C ILE A 221 2.98 -4.47 9.88
N GLY A 222 2.64 -4.57 8.59
CA GLY A 222 1.40 -5.20 8.13
C GLY A 222 1.43 -6.73 8.20
N ALA A 223 0.34 -7.36 7.78
CA ALA A 223 0.19 -8.83 7.80
C ALA A 223 1.04 -9.55 6.73
N ILE A 224 1.36 -8.87 5.62
CA ILE A 224 2.01 -9.47 4.46
C ILE A 224 3.50 -9.12 4.44
N GLY A 225 4.35 -10.14 4.54
CA GLY A 225 5.81 -9.94 4.74
C GLY A 225 6.56 -9.35 3.55
N SER A 226 6.02 -9.44 2.34
CA SER A 226 6.61 -8.86 1.13
C SER A 226 6.30 -7.36 0.95
N VAL A 227 5.46 -6.77 1.79
CA VAL A 227 5.16 -5.33 1.76
C VAL A 227 6.42 -4.54 2.10
N GLY A 228 6.75 -3.53 1.28
CA GLY A 228 7.86 -2.61 1.54
C GLY A 228 7.51 -1.61 2.64
N ILE A 229 8.16 -1.71 3.80
CA ILE A 229 7.81 -0.91 4.98
C ILE A 229 8.08 0.58 4.73
N ALA A 230 9.26 0.88 4.19
CA ALA A 230 9.71 2.23 3.85
C ALA A 230 9.16 2.72 2.49
N GLY A 231 8.02 2.18 2.04
CA GLY A 231 7.30 2.58 0.83
C GLY A 231 5.96 3.24 1.13
N GLY A 232 4.95 2.93 0.32
CA GLY A 232 3.57 3.41 0.52
C GLY A 232 2.96 3.00 1.85
N PHE A 233 3.39 1.88 2.44
CA PHE A 233 2.94 1.44 3.77
C PHE A 233 3.30 2.46 4.85
N GLY A 234 4.59 2.69 5.07
CA GLY A 234 5.08 3.60 6.13
C GLY A 234 4.85 5.09 5.84
N GLN A 235 4.44 5.46 4.63
CA GLN A 235 4.10 6.83 4.24
C GLN A 235 2.59 7.10 4.16
N GLY A 236 1.75 6.06 4.09
CA GLY A 236 0.27 6.18 4.01
C GLY A 236 -0.46 5.88 5.31
N GLY A 237 0.25 5.39 6.34
CA GLY A 237 -0.30 5.00 7.63
C GLY A 237 0.42 3.76 8.15
N GLY A 238 0.07 2.61 7.59
CA GLY A 238 0.68 1.32 7.92
C GLY A 238 0.11 0.76 9.22
N HIS A 239 -1.01 0.04 9.11
CA HIS A 239 -1.66 -0.65 10.23
C HIS A 239 -1.18 -2.11 10.32
N GLY A 240 -1.39 -2.73 11.47
CA GLY A 240 -0.95 -4.09 11.73
C GLY A 240 -1.30 -4.59 13.13
N PRO A 241 -0.84 -5.80 13.50
CA PRO A 241 -1.23 -6.45 14.75
C PRO A 241 -0.65 -5.74 15.99
N LEU A 242 0.35 -4.87 15.79
CA LEU A 242 0.95 -4.05 16.83
C LEU A 242 0.32 -2.65 16.93
N GLY A 243 -0.56 -2.28 16.00
CA GLY A 243 -1.17 -0.96 15.92
C GLY A 243 -1.81 -0.49 17.22
N PRO A 244 -2.70 -1.27 17.86
CA PRO A 244 -3.31 -0.89 19.13
C PRO A 244 -2.32 -0.73 20.30
N SER A 245 -1.16 -1.40 20.24
CA SER A 245 -0.14 -1.38 21.31
C SER A 245 0.90 -0.28 21.13
N TYR A 246 1.28 0.01 19.88
CA TYR A 246 2.43 0.86 19.56
C TYR A 246 2.13 1.96 18.54
N GLY A 247 0.96 1.99 17.92
CA GLY A 247 0.59 2.96 16.88
C GLY A 247 0.83 2.47 15.45
N LEU A 248 0.44 3.29 14.48
CA LEU A 248 0.69 3.04 13.05
C LEU A 248 2.19 3.13 12.74
N MET A 249 2.62 2.64 11.58
CA MET A 249 4.01 2.79 11.13
C MET A 249 4.41 4.27 11.02
N VAL A 250 3.53 5.12 10.49
CA VAL A 250 3.75 6.58 10.45
C VAL A 250 3.99 7.19 11.83
N ASP A 251 3.43 6.60 12.89
CA ASP A 251 3.62 7.10 14.25
C ASP A 251 5.03 6.80 14.78
N GLN A 252 5.71 5.78 14.22
CA GLN A 252 7.06 5.36 14.62
C GLN A 252 8.17 6.21 14.02
N ALA A 253 7.89 6.96 12.95
CA ALA A 253 8.91 7.73 12.23
C ALA A 253 9.58 8.79 13.12
N VAL A 254 10.91 8.81 13.06
CA VAL A 254 11.77 9.75 13.79
C VAL A 254 12.53 10.67 12.83
N GLU A 255 13.03 10.14 11.72
CA GLU A 255 13.71 10.92 10.68
C GLU A 255 13.68 10.15 9.35
N PHE A 256 13.48 10.86 8.24
CA PHE A 256 13.65 10.30 6.89
C PHE A 256 14.86 10.91 6.20
N GLU A 257 15.57 10.08 5.43
CA GLU A 257 16.43 10.56 4.35
C GLU A 257 15.63 10.52 3.06
N VAL A 258 15.58 11.64 2.35
CA VAL A 258 14.76 11.79 1.14
C VAL A 258 15.52 12.56 0.06
N ILE A 259 15.16 12.32 -1.20
CA ILE A 259 15.52 13.18 -2.34
C ILE A 259 14.28 13.96 -2.78
N THR A 260 14.32 15.29 -2.65
CA THR A 260 13.23 16.20 -3.07
C THR A 260 13.22 16.41 -4.59
N ALA A 261 12.15 17.03 -5.12
CA ALA A 261 11.99 17.22 -6.57
C ALA A 261 13.12 18.06 -7.18
N ASP A 262 13.78 18.93 -6.41
CA ASP A 262 14.99 19.66 -6.79
C ASP A 262 16.27 18.80 -6.87
N GLY A 263 16.16 17.48 -6.66
CA GLY A 263 17.25 16.52 -6.67
C GLY A 263 18.13 16.53 -5.42
N GLN A 264 17.80 17.32 -4.39
CA GLN A 264 18.61 17.47 -3.18
C GLN A 264 18.32 16.39 -2.14
N LEU A 265 19.39 15.89 -1.51
CA LEU A 265 19.28 15.03 -0.34
C LEU A 265 18.93 15.86 0.90
N ARG A 266 17.90 15.43 1.63
CA ARG A 266 17.46 16.07 2.88
C ARG A 266 17.25 15.03 3.96
N LEU A 267 17.61 15.39 5.19
CA LEU A 267 17.23 14.68 6.40
C LEU A 267 16.05 15.41 7.03
N ILE A 268 14.85 14.87 6.96
CA ILE A 268 13.63 15.53 7.40
C ILE A 268 13.12 14.91 8.71
N ASN A 269 12.72 15.75 9.66
CA ASN A 269 12.23 15.38 10.98
C ASN A 269 11.45 16.55 11.61
N GLU A 270 11.09 16.47 12.89
CA GLU A 270 10.33 17.55 13.57
C GLU A 270 11.09 18.88 13.69
N CYS A 271 12.41 18.90 13.46
CA CYS A 271 13.25 20.10 13.59
C CYS A 271 13.86 20.57 12.26
N ASN A 272 13.80 19.74 11.20
CA ASN A 272 14.32 20.06 9.89
C ASN A 272 13.29 19.70 8.80
N ASP A 273 12.82 20.69 8.04
CA ASP A 273 11.69 20.57 7.10
C ASP A 273 10.46 19.85 7.73
N PRO A 274 9.93 20.33 8.87
CA PRO A 274 8.90 19.63 9.65
C PRO A 274 7.56 19.47 8.93
N ASP A 275 7.25 20.36 7.99
CA ASP A 275 6.06 20.28 7.16
C ASP A 275 6.14 19.13 6.14
N LEU A 276 7.30 18.91 5.53
CA LEU A 276 7.56 17.76 4.66
C LEU A 276 7.54 16.45 5.46
N PHE A 277 8.18 16.44 6.64
CA PHE A 277 8.16 15.27 7.52
C PHE A 277 6.75 14.90 7.95
N TRP A 278 5.93 15.88 8.35
CA TRP A 278 4.52 15.69 8.66
C TRP A 278 3.75 15.11 7.46
N ALA A 279 3.92 15.67 6.27
CA ALA A 279 3.20 15.23 5.08
C ALA A 279 3.59 13.81 4.64
N MET A 280 4.87 13.44 4.73
CA MET A 280 5.34 12.08 4.41
C MET A 280 4.95 11.04 5.46
N ARG A 281 4.45 11.46 6.64
CA ARG A 281 3.89 10.59 7.68
C ARG A 281 2.36 10.50 7.56
N GLY A 282 1.87 10.07 6.39
CA GLY A 282 0.45 9.74 6.18
C GLY A 282 -0.21 10.39 4.96
N GLY A 283 0.46 11.34 4.30
CA GLY A 283 -0.01 11.94 3.05
C GLY A 283 0.20 11.07 1.81
N GLY A 284 0.70 9.84 1.98
CA GLY A 284 0.94 8.88 0.90
C GLY A 284 2.35 8.93 0.32
N GLY A 285 2.83 7.76 -0.12
CA GLY A 285 4.12 7.64 -0.79
C GLY A 285 4.08 8.12 -2.25
N GLY A 286 5.24 8.50 -2.78
CA GLY A 286 5.40 8.81 -4.21
C GLY A 286 4.87 10.17 -4.66
N THR A 287 4.56 11.08 -3.73
CA THR A 287 4.06 12.43 -4.08
C THR A 287 4.91 13.60 -3.58
N TYR A 288 5.66 13.49 -2.48
CA TYR A 288 6.42 14.65 -1.95
C TYR A 288 7.91 14.62 -2.28
N ALA A 289 8.52 13.45 -2.12
CA ALA A 289 9.93 13.19 -2.31
C ALA A 289 10.15 11.68 -2.46
N VAL A 290 11.31 11.27 -2.91
CA VAL A 290 11.71 9.86 -2.89
C VAL A 290 12.35 9.56 -1.54
N LEU A 291 11.69 8.73 -0.73
CA LEU A 291 12.29 8.23 0.51
C LEU A 291 13.41 7.24 0.19
N THR A 292 14.59 7.43 0.79
CA THR A 292 15.75 6.54 0.66
C THR A 292 16.07 5.80 1.95
N ARG A 293 15.85 6.42 3.12
CA ARG A 293 15.98 5.77 4.44
C ARG A 293 14.88 6.19 5.41
N TYR A 294 14.46 5.24 6.23
CA TYR A 294 13.44 5.40 7.27
C TYR A 294 14.05 5.07 8.63
N LYS A 295 14.13 6.06 9.53
CA LYS A 295 14.51 5.85 10.93
C LYS A 295 13.28 5.88 11.82
N PHE A 296 13.11 4.88 12.67
CA PHE A 296 11.87 4.68 13.44
C PHE A 296 12.09 4.05 14.81
N GLN A 297 11.14 4.29 15.71
CA GLN A 297 11.13 3.73 17.05
C GLN A 297 10.94 2.20 17.03
N LEU A 298 11.86 1.47 17.65
CA LEU A 298 11.71 0.05 17.94
C LEU A 298 11.05 -0.15 19.31
N HIS A 299 10.39 -1.30 19.48
CA HIS A 299 9.72 -1.68 20.73
C HIS A 299 10.33 -2.97 21.26
N PRO A 300 10.64 -3.10 22.57
CA PRO A 300 11.16 -4.35 23.12
C PRO A 300 10.24 -5.54 22.78
N ALA A 301 10.86 -6.65 22.36
CA ALA A 301 10.12 -7.85 22.04
C ALA A 301 9.49 -8.45 23.30
N VAL A 302 8.19 -8.75 23.19
CA VAL A 302 7.39 -9.50 24.17
C VAL A 302 6.63 -10.61 23.44
N PRO A 303 6.20 -11.67 24.12
CA PRO A 303 5.43 -12.73 23.47
C PRO A 303 4.17 -12.21 22.76
N ILE A 304 3.88 -12.77 21.59
CA ILE A 304 2.65 -12.51 20.83
C ILE A 304 1.62 -13.55 21.22
N ASN A 305 0.61 -13.14 21.98
CA ASN A 305 -0.49 -14.00 22.39
C ASN A 305 -1.61 -13.90 21.36
N VAL A 306 -2.18 -15.04 20.96
CA VAL A 306 -3.19 -15.13 19.91
C VAL A 306 -4.33 -16.04 20.35
N TYR A 307 -5.55 -15.53 20.33
CA TYR A 307 -6.74 -16.35 20.25
C TYR A 307 -7.07 -16.55 18.77
N SER A 308 -7.03 -17.80 18.31
CA SER A 308 -7.42 -18.18 16.96
C SER A 308 -8.72 -18.97 16.98
N PHE A 309 -9.63 -18.62 16.08
CA PHE A 309 -10.88 -19.34 15.87
C PHE A 309 -11.21 -19.44 14.38
N GLU A 310 -11.61 -20.63 13.94
CA GLU A 310 -12.12 -20.90 12.60
C GLU A 310 -13.31 -21.87 12.72
N ALA A 311 -14.45 -21.53 12.11
CA ALA A 311 -15.60 -22.44 12.05
C ALA A 311 -16.40 -22.24 10.77
N GLY A 312 -16.99 -23.33 10.26
CA GLY A 312 -17.88 -23.29 9.11
C GLY A 312 -19.35 -23.10 9.49
N ILE A 313 -20.13 -22.59 8.55
CA ILE A 313 -21.58 -22.41 8.59
C ILE A 313 -22.20 -23.40 7.61
N PHE A 314 -23.11 -24.25 8.06
CA PHE A 314 -23.64 -25.36 7.25
C PHE A 314 -25.14 -25.54 7.38
N GLY A 315 -25.73 -26.25 6.41
CA GLY A 315 -27.12 -26.69 6.43
C GLY A 315 -28.10 -25.52 6.56
N ALA A 316 -29.09 -25.65 7.43
CA ALA A 316 -30.11 -24.62 7.65
C ALA A 316 -29.57 -23.28 8.19
N SER A 317 -28.31 -23.24 8.65
CA SER A 317 -27.66 -22.02 9.12
C SER A 317 -26.96 -21.24 7.99
N LEU A 318 -26.71 -21.88 6.84
CA LEU A 318 -26.15 -21.23 5.67
C LEU A 318 -27.26 -20.50 4.91
N ILE A 319 -27.42 -19.22 5.21
CA ILE A 319 -28.41 -18.34 4.58
C ILE A 319 -27.67 -17.39 3.63
N HIS A 320 -27.97 -17.47 2.34
CA HIS A 320 -27.35 -16.64 1.29
C HIS A 320 -27.89 -15.20 1.23
N ASP A 321 -29.03 -14.94 1.87
CA ASP A 321 -29.48 -13.57 2.16
C ASP A 321 -28.86 -13.13 3.50
N PHE A 322 -27.72 -12.45 3.44
CA PHE A 322 -26.93 -12.08 4.63
C PHE A 322 -27.70 -11.14 5.55
N THR A 323 -28.62 -10.33 5.02
CA THR A 323 -29.47 -9.44 5.82
C THR A 323 -30.42 -10.23 6.75
N LYS A 324 -30.73 -11.48 6.38
CA LYS A 324 -31.56 -12.42 7.15
C LYS A 324 -30.74 -13.48 7.89
N SER A 325 -29.41 -13.50 7.73
CA SER A 325 -28.56 -14.51 8.34
C SER A 325 -28.31 -14.21 9.81
N MET A 326 -28.97 -14.97 10.70
CA MET A 326 -28.79 -14.81 12.14
C MET A 326 -27.37 -15.15 12.61
N VAL A 327 -26.68 -16.10 11.96
CA VAL A 327 -25.30 -16.45 12.33
C VAL A 327 -24.37 -15.26 12.12
N HIS A 328 -24.38 -14.68 10.92
CA HIS A 328 -23.54 -13.52 10.61
C HIS A 328 -23.88 -12.33 11.51
N ARG A 329 -25.17 -12.03 11.69
CA ARG A 329 -25.63 -10.98 12.60
C ARG A 329 -25.10 -11.19 14.01
N GLN A 330 -25.36 -12.35 14.61
CA GLN A 330 -24.97 -12.62 16.00
C GLN A 330 -23.44 -12.56 16.19
N VAL A 331 -22.67 -13.08 15.23
CA VAL A 331 -21.20 -13.04 15.26
C VAL A 331 -20.68 -11.61 15.18
N VAL A 332 -21.15 -10.81 14.23
CA VAL A 332 -20.68 -9.41 14.06
C VAL A 332 -21.15 -8.53 15.21
N THR A 333 -22.38 -8.70 15.72
CA THR A 333 -22.87 -8.01 16.92
C THR A 333 -22.01 -8.34 18.13
N ALA A 334 -21.70 -9.62 18.37
CA ALA A 334 -20.86 -10.02 19.50
C ALA A 334 -19.42 -9.51 19.35
N LEU A 335 -18.86 -9.48 18.14
CA LEU A 335 -17.56 -8.87 17.86
C LEU A 335 -17.57 -7.36 18.20
N ALA A 336 -18.57 -6.62 17.71
CA ALA A 336 -18.72 -5.18 17.96
C ALA A 336 -18.87 -4.86 19.47
N LYS A 337 -19.66 -5.66 20.20
CA LYS A 337 -19.86 -5.48 21.65
C LYS A 337 -18.57 -5.62 22.46
N ASN A 338 -17.63 -6.45 22.02
CA ASN A 338 -16.35 -6.64 22.71
C ASN A 338 -15.27 -5.65 22.26
N GLN A 339 -15.42 -5.03 21.08
CA GLN A 339 -14.35 -4.27 20.43
C GLN A 339 -13.81 -3.11 21.27
N THR A 340 -14.68 -2.36 21.96
CA THR A 340 -14.25 -1.24 22.80
C THR A 340 -13.33 -1.71 23.93
N THR A 341 -13.71 -2.81 24.61
CA THR A 341 -12.90 -3.41 25.69
C THR A 341 -11.56 -3.88 25.16
N TRP A 342 -11.55 -4.57 24.02
CA TRP A 342 -10.33 -5.07 23.39
C TRP A 342 -9.39 -3.94 22.97
N SER A 343 -9.90 -2.91 22.29
CA SER A 343 -9.13 -1.74 21.90
C SER A 343 -8.50 -1.02 23.09
N ASN A 344 -9.26 -0.86 24.18
CA ASN A 344 -8.78 -0.24 25.42
C ASN A 344 -7.72 -1.08 26.15
N ASN A 345 -7.62 -2.37 25.83
CA ASN A 345 -6.60 -3.30 26.34
C ASN A 345 -5.59 -3.68 25.25
N HIS A 346 -5.48 -2.88 24.17
CA HIS A 346 -4.50 -3.05 23.10
C HIS A 346 -4.59 -4.37 22.31
N VAL A 347 -5.73 -5.06 22.38
CA VAL A 347 -5.98 -6.27 21.60
C VAL A 347 -6.30 -5.87 20.17
N ALA A 348 -5.47 -6.32 19.24
CA ALA A 348 -5.70 -6.21 17.80
C ALA A 348 -6.56 -7.35 17.29
N GLY A 349 -7.22 -7.16 16.14
CA GLY A 349 -8.05 -8.19 15.54
C GLY A 349 -7.94 -8.30 14.03
N TYR A 350 -7.92 -9.53 13.54
CA TYR A 350 -8.15 -9.90 12.14
C TYR A 350 -9.37 -10.80 12.07
N ASN A 351 -10.47 -10.27 11.53
CA ASN A 351 -11.73 -11.00 11.47
C ASN A 351 -12.22 -11.05 10.02
N PHE A 352 -12.42 -12.26 9.52
CA PHE A 352 -12.85 -12.52 8.15
C PHE A 352 -14.19 -13.25 8.20
N ILE A 353 -15.20 -12.59 7.64
CA ILE A 353 -16.59 -13.03 7.66
C ILE A 353 -16.93 -13.47 6.24
N TYR A 354 -16.85 -14.78 5.98
CA TYR A 354 -17.17 -15.38 4.69
C TYR A 354 -18.62 -15.84 4.64
N PRO A 355 -19.19 -16.06 3.44
CA PRO A 355 -20.52 -16.65 3.28
C PRO A 355 -20.77 -17.93 4.08
N ASP A 356 -19.75 -18.78 4.19
CA ASP A 356 -19.83 -20.15 4.69
C ASP A 356 -18.89 -20.44 5.87
N ARG A 357 -18.14 -19.45 6.36
CA ARG A 357 -17.23 -19.63 7.50
C ARG A 357 -16.83 -18.31 8.18
N ILE A 358 -16.39 -18.42 9.41
CA ILE A 358 -15.86 -17.32 10.21
C ILE A 358 -14.41 -17.65 10.59
N ILE A 359 -13.52 -16.70 10.39
CA ILE A 359 -12.15 -16.74 10.92
C ILE A 359 -11.94 -15.49 11.78
N SER A 360 -11.49 -15.67 13.01
CA SER A 360 -11.24 -14.57 13.95
C SER A 360 -9.93 -14.81 14.69
N LEU A 361 -9.04 -13.83 14.59
CA LEU A 361 -7.81 -13.75 15.37
C LEU A 361 -7.88 -12.54 16.29
N GLN A 362 -7.69 -12.74 17.58
CA GLN A 362 -7.43 -11.66 18.54
C GLN A 362 -5.98 -11.76 18.99
N ILE A 363 -5.24 -10.66 18.92
CA ILE A 363 -3.77 -10.64 19.03
C ILE A 363 -3.36 -9.62 20.07
N LEU A 364 -2.47 -10.00 20.99
CA LEU A 364 -1.96 -9.12 22.03
C LEU A 364 -0.47 -9.38 22.33
N PRO A 365 0.43 -8.46 21.96
CA PRO A 365 1.81 -8.50 22.44
C PRO A 365 1.84 -8.20 23.95
N SER A 366 2.23 -9.17 24.77
CA SER A 366 2.25 -9.01 26.25
C SER A 366 3.10 -10.09 26.93
N ASN A 367 3.79 -9.69 28.01
CA ASN A 367 4.44 -10.62 28.93
C ASN A 367 3.46 -11.37 29.84
N ASP A 368 2.27 -10.81 30.06
CA ASP A 368 1.17 -11.56 30.66
C ASP A 368 0.50 -12.41 29.57
N THR A 369 0.85 -13.70 29.53
CA THR A 369 0.40 -14.62 28.49
C THR A 369 -1.04 -15.09 28.69
N GLU A 370 -1.63 -14.90 29.87
CA GLU A 370 -3.00 -15.33 30.18
C GLU A 370 -4.02 -14.19 30.03
N ILE A 371 -3.59 -12.93 30.03
CA ILE A 371 -4.51 -11.78 29.96
C ILE A 371 -5.43 -11.82 28.73
N LEU A 372 -4.93 -12.25 27.56
CA LEU A 372 -5.73 -12.35 26.35
C LEU A 372 -6.87 -13.35 26.51
N LYS A 373 -6.63 -14.46 27.23
CA LYS A 373 -7.64 -15.46 27.51
C LYS A 373 -8.75 -14.92 28.41
N SER A 374 -8.39 -14.10 29.40
CA SER A 374 -9.38 -13.39 30.23
C SER A 374 -10.20 -12.39 29.40
N LEU A 375 -9.54 -11.58 28.57
CA LEU A 375 -10.18 -10.54 27.75
C LEU A 375 -11.10 -11.11 26.66
N THR A 376 -10.87 -12.34 26.21
CA THR A 376 -11.61 -12.99 25.12
C THR A 376 -12.48 -14.14 25.60
N ALA A 377 -12.61 -14.36 26.91
CA ALA A 377 -13.34 -15.51 27.46
C ALA A 377 -14.80 -15.55 26.99
N ASP A 378 -15.50 -14.41 27.05
CA ASP A 378 -16.90 -14.29 26.64
C ASP A 378 -17.07 -14.52 25.13
N TRP A 379 -16.15 -13.99 24.33
CA TRP A 379 -16.11 -14.21 22.89
C TRP A 379 -15.88 -15.69 22.54
N ASN A 380 -14.90 -16.33 23.19
CA ASN A 380 -14.66 -17.76 23.02
C ASN A 380 -15.88 -18.59 23.43
N ASN A 381 -16.53 -18.27 24.55
CA ASN A 381 -17.73 -18.97 25.02
C ASN A 381 -18.89 -18.81 24.03
N PHE A 382 -19.13 -17.59 23.56
CA PHE A 382 -20.13 -17.29 22.53
C PHE A 382 -19.89 -18.11 21.25
N LEU A 383 -18.70 -18.00 20.66
CA LEU A 383 -18.37 -18.70 19.42
C LEU A 383 -18.44 -20.23 19.55
N SER A 384 -17.95 -20.76 20.69
CA SER A 384 -17.88 -22.21 20.90
C SER A 384 -19.24 -22.87 21.14
N SER A 385 -20.20 -22.10 21.65
CA SER A 385 -21.56 -22.58 21.94
C SER A 385 -22.57 -22.19 20.86
N HIS A 386 -22.16 -21.45 19.84
CA HIS A 386 -23.04 -20.94 18.81
C HIS A 386 -23.61 -22.09 17.94
N PRO A 387 -24.94 -22.31 17.90
CA PRO A 387 -25.52 -23.49 17.24
C PRO A 387 -25.35 -23.50 15.73
N GLY A 388 -25.12 -22.32 15.13
CA GLY A 388 -24.89 -22.15 13.69
C GLY A 388 -23.43 -22.32 13.24
N LEU A 389 -22.48 -22.47 14.17
CA LEU A 389 -21.06 -22.67 13.87
C LEU A 389 -20.67 -24.13 14.12
N ARG A 390 -20.02 -24.78 13.15
CA ARG A 390 -19.59 -26.18 13.24
C ARG A 390 -18.15 -26.36 12.79
N SER A 391 -17.57 -27.51 13.11
CA SER A 391 -16.17 -27.85 12.81
C SER A 391 -15.19 -26.80 13.35
N ALA A 392 -15.49 -26.26 14.53
CA ALA A 392 -14.75 -25.17 15.12
C ALA A 392 -13.34 -25.62 15.55
N GLN A 393 -12.32 -25.00 14.96
CA GLN A 393 -10.95 -25.07 15.43
C GLN A 393 -10.69 -23.82 16.26
N LYS A 394 -10.18 -24.00 17.48
CA LYS A 394 -9.81 -22.88 18.34
C LYS A 394 -8.56 -23.16 19.13
N ALA A 395 -7.76 -22.12 19.36
CA ALA A 395 -6.54 -22.22 20.14
C ALA A 395 -6.21 -20.89 20.81
N TYR A 396 -5.67 -20.96 22.03
CA TYR A 396 -4.86 -19.90 22.61
C TYR A 396 -3.40 -20.28 22.39
N LEU A 397 -2.67 -19.43 21.68
CA LEU A 397 -1.29 -19.65 21.27
C LEU A 397 -0.44 -18.49 21.77
N THR A 398 0.79 -18.80 22.17
CA THR A 398 1.79 -17.80 22.51
C THR A 398 3.02 -18.06 21.65
N PHE A 399 3.50 -17.02 20.99
CA PHE A 399 4.70 -17.06 20.17
C PHE A 399 5.76 -16.16 20.80
N ASP A 400 6.90 -16.72 21.17
CA ASP A 400 8.02 -15.93 21.71
C ASP A 400 8.66 -15.04 20.63
N LYS A 401 8.52 -15.45 19.37
CA LYS A 401 9.04 -14.77 18.19
C LYS A 401 7.92 -14.26 17.32
N PHE A 402 8.09 -13.04 16.80
CA PHE A 402 7.18 -12.45 15.84
C PHE A 402 7.20 -13.22 14.52
N SER A 403 8.37 -13.74 14.12
CA SER A 403 8.52 -14.57 12.92
C SER A 403 7.67 -15.86 12.98
N ASP A 404 7.58 -16.51 14.14
CA ASP A 404 6.75 -17.70 14.36
C ASP A 404 5.24 -17.36 14.29
N TYR A 405 4.84 -16.21 14.82
CA TYR A 405 3.47 -15.69 14.67
C TYR A 405 3.12 -15.45 13.18
N ILE A 406 4.02 -14.84 12.42
CA ILE A 406 3.81 -14.62 10.98
C ILE A 406 3.76 -15.95 10.20
N ALA A 407 4.60 -16.93 10.56
CA ALA A 407 4.53 -18.26 9.95
C ALA A 407 3.18 -18.94 10.24
N PHE A 408 2.60 -18.71 11.42
CA PHE A 408 1.27 -19.20 11.76
C PHE A 408 0.17 -18.54 10.92
N THR A 409 0.17 -17.22 10.76
CA THR A 409 -0.87 -16.51 10.00
C THR A 409 -0.76 -16.73 8.49
N ARG A 410 0.38 -17.18 7.98
CA ARG A 410 0.60 -17.56 6.57
C ARG A 410 -0.01 -18.90 6.16
N ARG A 411 -0.61 -19.66 7.09
CA ARG A 411 -1.28 -20.92 6.75
C ARG A 411 -2.42 -20.66 5.78
N PRO A 412 -2.67 -21.54 4.79
CA PRO A 412 -3.72 -21.32 3.79
C PRO A 412 -5.10 -21.05 4.39
N SER A 413 -5.43 -21.62 5.55
CA SER A 413 -6.72 -21.36 6.20
C SER A 413 -6.88 -19.92 6.71
N ILE A 414 -5.80 -19.15 6.87
CA ILE A 414 -5.80 -17.75 7.34
C ILE A 414 -5.35 -16.78 6.23
N ALA A 415 -4.33 -17.16 5.45
CA ALA A 415 -3.62 -16.29 4.51
C ALA A 415 -4.30 -16.08 3.15
N ASN A 416 -5.44 -16.74 2.90
CA ASN A 416 -6.13 -16.66 1.60
C ASN A 416 -6.56 -15.23 1.19
N ASN A 417 -6.50 -14.26 2.11
CA ASN A 417 -6.84 -12.86 1.83
C ASN A 417 -5.68 -12.04 1.24
N GLY A 418 -4.49 -12.62 1.10
CA GLY A 418 -3.31 -11.97 0.51
C GLY A 418 -2.88 -12.58 -0.83
N ILE A 419 -3.81 -13.16 -1.60
CA ILE A 419 -3.49 -13.73 -2.91
C ILE A 419 -3.03 -12.63 -3.88
N VAL A 420 -1.98 -12.93 -4.64
CA VAL A 420 -1.36 -12.03 -5.63
C VAL A 420 -1.24 -12.74 -6.96
N GLY A 421 -0.78 -12.05 -8.01
CA GLY A 421 -0.78 -12.59 -9.36
C GLY A 421 -2.21 -12.79 -9.88
N VAL A 422 -3.18 -12.08 -9.30
CA VAL A 422 -4.59 -12.01 -9.70
C VAL A 422 -4.96 -10.54 -9.89
N GLY A 423 -6.08 -10.27 -10.54
CA GLY A 423 -6.65 -8.93 -10.45
C GLY A 423 -7.43 -8.74 -9.16
N LEU A 424 -7.43 -7.53 -8.62
CA LEU A 424 -8.09 -7.15 -7.37
C LEU A 424 -9.00 -5.93 -7.59
N ALA A 425 -10.15 -5.93 -6.92
CA ALA A 425 -10.90 -4.73 -6.62
C ALA A 425 -11.22 -4.73 -5.12
N GLU A 426 -11.03 -3.59 -4.46
CA GLU A 426 -11.32 -3.44 -3.05
C GLU A 426 -11.82 -2.04 -2.72
N ALA A 427 -12.51 -1.92 -1.59
CA ALA A 427 -12.99 -0.66 -1.03
C ALA A 427 -13.03 -0.76 0.49
N GLY A 428 -12.56 0.29 1.17
CA GLY A 428 -12.42 0.33 2.62
C GLY A 428 -13.22 1.46 3.30
N ARG A 429 -13.47 1.32 4.61
CA ARG A 429 -14.03 2.38 5.45
C ARG A 429 -13.62 2.23 6.92
N LEU A 430 -13.20 3.34 7.53
CA LEU A 430 -12.92 3.44 8.95
C LEU A 430 -14.23 3.62 9.73
N MET A 431 -14.47 2.75 10.71
CA MET A 431 -15.66 2.79 11.55
C MET A 431 -15.34 3.41 12.91
N PRO A 432 -15.97 4.55 13.26
CA PRO A 432 -15.64 5.33 14.45
C PRO A 432 -16.18 4.70 15.74
N ARG A 433 -15.44 4.91 16.84
CA ARG A 433 -15.69 4.36 18.19
C ARG A 433 -17.09 4.66 18.72
N GLU A 434 -17.66 5.79 18.32
CA GLU A 434 -18.99 6.24 18.72
C GLU A 434 -20.07 5.21 18.34
N LEU A 435 -19.91 4.49 17.22
CA LEU A 435 -20.84 3.43 16.81
C LEU A 435 -20.86 2.24 17.78
N PHE A 436 -19.77 2.01 18.50
CA PHE A 436 -19.62 0.87 19.41
C PHE A 436 -20.09 1.18 20.84
N SER A 437 -20.51 2.41 21.09
CA SER A 437 -20.81 2.90 22.44
C SER A 437 -22.26 2.68 22.87
N THR A 438 -23.15 2.34 21.94
CA THR A 438 -24.58 2.11 22.22
C THR A 438 -25.09 0.89 21.46
N GLU A 439 -26.14 0.25 21.97
CA GLU A 439 -26.77 -0.89 21.27
C GLU A 439 -27.30 -0.47 19.90
N ALA A 440 -27.91 0.71 19.78
CA ALA A 440 -28.40 1.22 18.51
C ALA A 440 -27.27 1.48 17.49
N GLY A 441 -26.14 2.02 17.95
CA GLY A 441 -24.95 2.21 17.10
C GLY A 441 -24.39 0.88 16.58
N ILE A 442 -24.33 -0.14 17.45
CA ILE A 442 -23.87 -1.48 17.08
C ILE A 442 -24.84 -2.12 16.09
N GLU A 443 -26.15 -2.05 16.32
CA GLU A 443 -27.14 -2.61 15.39
C GLU A 443 -27.05 -1.92 14.02
N ASN A 444 -26.91 -0.59 13.96
CA ASN A 444 -26.73 0.13 12.69
C ASN A 444 -25.44 -0.28 11.96
N LEU A 445 -24.33 -0.47 12.69
CA LEU A 445 -23.07 -0.95 12.13
C LEU A 445 -23.21 -2.37 11.57
N VAL A 446 -23.86 -3.27 12.31
CA VAL A 446 -24.09 -4.66 11.89
C VAL A 446 -25.00 -4.70 10.68
N ASP A 447 -26.08 -3.90 10.66
CA ASP A 447 -26.97 -3.78 9.51
C ASP A 447 -26.23 -3.30 8.27
N ALA A 448 -25.42 -2.24 8.39
CA ALA A 448 -24.61 -1.73 7.28
C ALA A 448 -23.64 -2.80 6.77
N PHE A 449 -22.93 -3.49 7.67
CA PHE A 449 -21.98 -4.54 7.30
C PHE A 449 -22.64 -5.71 6.57
N LEU A 450 -23.78 -6.22 7.07
CA LEU A 450 -24.50 -7.32 6.44
C LEU A 450 -25.15 -6.91 5.10
N GLN A 451 -25.59 -5.66 4.97
CA GLN A 451 -26.02 -5.10 3.69
C GLN A 451 -24.84 -5.05 2.71
N GLY A 452 -23.64 -4.64 3.15
CA GLY A 452 -22.42 -4.69 2.35
C GLY A 452 -22.09 -6.11 1.88
N MET A 453 -22.15 -7.10 2.77
CA MET A 453 -22.00 -8.52 2.40
C MET A 453 -23.05 -8.95 1.36
N GLN A 454 -24.31 -8.53 1.53
CA GLN A 454 -25.39 -8.84 0.59
C GLN A 454 -25.13 -8.24 -0.79
N ILE A 455 -24.76 -6.97 -0.85
CA ILE A 455 -24.46 -6.26 -2.10
C ILE A 455 -23.27 -6.94 -2.78
N SER A 456 -22.19 -7.20 -2.03
CA SER A 456 -21.00 -7.90 -2.53
C SER A 456 -21.37 -9.25 -3.14
N SER A 457 -22.23 -10.04 -2.49
CA SER A 457 -22.66 -11.34 -2.99
C SER A 457 -23.63 -11.28 -4.17
N THR A 458 -24.46 -10.26 -4.26
CA THR A 458 -25.45 -10.12 -5.34
C THR A 458 -24.82 -9.55 -6.61
N LEU A 459 -23.94 -8.56 -6.47
CA LEU A 459 -23.30 -7.89 -7.60
C LEU A 459 -21.95 -8.50 -7.99
N GLY A 460 -21.24 -9.06 -7.02
CA GLY A 460 -19.90 -9.60 -7.19
C GLY A 460 -19.90 -11.05 -7.64
N THR A 461 -18.82 -11.45 -8.31
CA THR A 461 -18.62 -12.82 -8.78
C THR A 461 -17.21 -13.29 -8.45
N GLY A 462 -16.99 -14.61 -8.40
CA GLY A 462 -15.66 -15.16 -8.14
C GLY A 462 -15.25 -15.16 -6.67
N LEU A 463 -13.94 -15.31 -6.43
CA LEU A 463 -13.38 -15.42 -5.08
C LEU A 463 -13.44 -14.07 -4.36
N GLY A 464 -13.81 -14.09 -3.08
CA GLY A 464 -13.99 -12.90 -2.25
C GLY A 464 -15.41 -12.32 -2.25
N SER A 465 -16.25 -12.68 -3.23
CA SER A 465 -17.65 -12.24 -3.27
C SER A 465 -18.42 -12.62 -2.00
N GLY A 466 -19.15 -11.67 -1.42
CA GLY A 466 -19.89 -11.82 -0.17
C GLY A 466 -19.02 -11.90 1.09
N THR A 467 -17.72 -11.65 1.00
CA THR A 467 -16.80 -11.69 2.15
C THR A 467 -16.54 -10.27 2.67
N GLY A 468 -16.70 -10.07 3.97
CA GLY A 468 -16.30 -8.84 4.65
C GLY A 468 -15.07 -9.06 5.53
N GLN A 469 -14.10 -8.15 5.44
CA GLN A 469 -12.89 -8.16 6.26
C GLN A 469 -13.00 -7.03 7.29
N ILE A 470 -12.73 -7.34 8.55
CA ILE A 470 -12.80 -6.40 9.68
C ILE A 470 -11.44 -6.40 10.37
N TYR A 471 -10.68 -5.33 10.13
CA TYR A 471 -9.38 -5.07 10.71
C TYR A 471 -9.54 -4.20 11.95
N ALA A 472 -9.25 -4.76 13.13
CA ALA A 472 -9.25 -4.05 14.40
C ALA A 472 -7.82 -3.70 14.83
N THR A 473 -7.11 -2.98 13.96
CA THR A 473 -5.67 -2.68 14.06
C THR A 473 -5.36 -1.20 14.27
N GLY A 474 -6.40 -0.39 14.47
CA GLY A 474 -6.27 1.06 14.68
C GLY A 474 -5.41 1.42 15.90
N PRO A 475 -4.78 2.59 15.91
CA PRO A 475 -3.82 3.02 16.93
C PRO A 475 -4.50 3.51 18.21
N SER A 476 -5.09 2.62 19.01
CA SER A 476 -5.86 2.99 20.20
C SER A 476 -5.06 3.70 21.29
N ASN A 477 -3.74 3.57 21.28
CA ASN A 477 -2.80 4.17 22.22
C ASN A 477 -2.22 5.53 21.77
N HIS A 478 -2.44 5.94 20.51
CA HIS A 478 -1.95 7.22 19.96
C HIS A 478 -3.12 8.06 19.45
N ILE A 479 -3.53 9.05 20.26
CA ILE A 479 -4.72 9.88 19.96
C ILE A 479 -4.34 11.22 19.30
N ASP A 480 -3.06 11.62 19.33
CA ASP A 480 -2.64 12.92 18.80
C ASP A 480 -2.61 12.94 17.26
N ASN A 481 -3.61 13.61 16.68
CA ASN A 481 -3.79 13.77 15.24
C ASN A 481 -2.93 14.85 14.60
N THR A 482 -2.23 15.66 15.38
CA THR A 482 -1.55 16.85 14.85
C THR A 482 -0.14 16.58 14.34
N LYS A 483 0.46 15.45 14.72
CA LYS A 483 1.88 15.14 14.46
C LYS A 483 2.14 14.40 13.14
N THR A 484 1.09 13.90 12.49
CA THR A 484 1.17 13.09 11.27
C THR A 484 0.15 13.58 10.25
N GLY A 485 0.50 13.55 8.97
CA GLY A 485 -0.42 13.87 7.87
C GLY A 485 -1.46 12.80 7.54
N VAL A 486 -1.55 11.72 8.33
CA VAL A 486 -2.52 10.64 8.12
C VAL A 486 -3.96 11.14 8.30
N ASN A 487 -4.94 10.49 7.66
CA ASN A 487 -6.35 10.83 7.83
C ASN A 487 -6.74 10.83 9.33
N PRO A 488 -7.28 11.94 9.88
CA PRO A 488 -7.64 12.04 11.28
C PRO A 488 -8.62 10.97 11.78
N ALA A 489 -9.43 10.40 10.87
CA ALA A 489 -10.39 9.34 11.17
C ALA A 489 -9.76 8.10 11.83
N TRP A 490 -8.46 7.85 11.59
CA TRP A 490 -7.73 6.74 12.23
C TRP A 490 -7.76 6.75 13.75
N ARG A 491 -7.75 7.92 14.39
CA ARG A 491 -7.62 7.99 15.86
C ARG A 491 -8.94 7.75 16.58
N GLY A 492 -10.05 7.96 15.86
CA GLY A 492 -11.39 7.66 16.33
C GLY A 492 -11.87 6.27 15.93
N SER A 493 -11.20 5.58 15.00
CA SER A 493 -11.71 4.31 14.47
C SER A 493 -11.35 3.11 15.32
N LEU A 494 -12.27 2.14 15.35
CA LEU A 494 -12.04 0.82 15.94
C LEU A 494 -11.86 -0.27 14.89
N TRP A 495 -12.55 -0.13 13.75
CA TRP A 495 -12.44 -1.05 12.62
C TRP A 495 -12.04 -0.30 11.35
N GLU A 496 -11.21 -0.91 10.52
CA GLU A 496 -11.21 -0.70 9.07
C GLU A 496 -11.96 -1.89 8.46
N ILE A 497 -13.04 -1.62 7.74
CA ILE A 497 -13.82 -2.63 7.03
C ILE A 497 -13.44 -2.60 5.57
N VAL A 498 -13.08 -3.76 5.00
CA VAL A 498 -12.75 -3.89 3.57
C VAL A 498 -13.66 -4.93 2.92
N PHE A 499 -14.24 -4.55 1.79
CA PHE A 499 -14.89 -5.45 0.85
C PHE A 499 -14.07 -5.51 -0.44
N GLY A 500 -13.99 -6.69 -1.05
CA GLY A 500 -13.25 -6.85 -2.30
C GLY A 500 -13.55 -8.15 -3.00
N GLY A 501 -12.95 -8.30 -4.18
CA GLY A 501 -13.06 -9.49 -5.00
C GLY A 501 -11.89 -9.60 -5.97
N VAL A 502 -11.63 -10.81 -6.45
CA VAL A 502 -10.53 -11.07 -7.38
C VAL A 502 -11.00 -11.62 -8.71
N TRP A 503 -10.28 -11.27 -9.76
CA TRP A 503 -10.50 -11.78 -11.12
C TRP A 503 -9.24 -12.45 -11.68
N LEU A 504 -9.44 -13.37 -12.61
CA LEU A 504 -8.38 -14.10 -13.31
C LEU A 504 -8.27 -13.64 -14.77
N LYS A 505 -7.13 -13.91 -15.43
CA LYS A 505 -6.93 -13.60 -16.86
C LYS A 505 -8.04 -14.17 -17.76
N THR A 506 -8.62 -15.32 -17.40
CA THR A 506 -9.66 -15.99 -18.17
C THR A 506 -11.06 -15.38 -17.99
N ASP A 507 -11.24 -14.50 -17.02
CA ASP A 507 -12.53 -13.85 -16.77
C ASP A 507 -12.82 -12.79 -17.84
N ALA A 508 -14.03 -12.79 -18.38
CA ALA A 508 -14.50 -11.79 -19.33
C ALA A 508 -14.51 -10.38 -18.71
N GLN A 509 -14.41 -9.34 -19.54
CA GLN A 509 -14.33 -7.95 -19.06
C GLN A 509 -15.56 -7.57 -18.21
N GLU A 510 -16.76 -8.00 -18.62
CA GLU A 510 -18.00 -7.72 -17.90
C GLU A 510 -17.97 -8.28 -16.47
N LYS A 511 -17.32 -9.42 -16.27
CA LYS A 511 -17.13 -10.03 -14.96
C LYS A 511 -16.19 -9.19 -14.08
N ARG A 512 -15.11 -8.67 -14.66
CA ARG A 512 -14.15 -7.81 -13.95
C ARG A 512 -14.79 -6.48 -13.55
N ASP A 513 -15.59 -5.90 -14.44
CA ASP A 513 -16.34 -4.68 -14.18
C ASP A 513 -17.38 -4.90 -13.06
N SER A 514 -18.06 -6.04 -13.06
CA SER A 514 -18.98 -6.45 -11.99
C SER A 514 -18.27 -6.59 -10.64
N ILE A 515 -17.06 -7.18 -10.60
CA ILE A 515 -16.26 -7.29 -9.37
C ILE A 515 -15.86 -5.90 -8.85
N GLN A 516 -15.41 -5.01 -9.74
CA GLN A 516 -15.05 -3.64 -9.37
C GLN A 516 -16.26 -2.86 -8.85
N HIS A 517 -17.39 -2.95 -9.56
CA HIS A 517 -18.63 -2.30 -9.16
C HIS A 517 -19.10 -2.82 -7.79
N ALA A 518 -19.08 -4.13 -7.58
CA ALA A 518 -19.50 -4.75 -6.33
C ALA A 518 -18.68 -4.30 -5.12
N ALA A 519 -17.36 -4.14 -5.26
CA ALA A 519 -16.52 -3.64 -4.16
C ALA A 519 -16.92 -2.23 -3.74
N GLY A 520 -17.07 -1.30 -4.70
CA GLY A 520 -17.48 0.08 -4.44
C GLY A 520 -18.92 0.21 -3.92
N GLU A 521 -19.87 -0.60 -4.41
CA GLU A 521 -21.24 -0.60 -3.90
C GLU A 521 -21.34 -1.20 -2.49
N ALA A 522 -20.58 -2.27 -2.21
CA ALA A 522 -20.62 -2.95 -0.92
C ALA A 522 -20.14 -2.08 0.23
N ILE A 523 -19.29 -1.08 -0.02
CA ILE A 523 -18.83 -0.16 1.03
C ILE A 523 -19.83 0.97 1.34
N LYS A 524 -20.78 1.27 0.44
CA LYS A 524 -21.72 2.41 0.59
C LYS A 524 -22.52 2.40 1.88
N PRO A 525 -23.07 1.27 2.38
CA PRO A 525 -23.79 1.27 3.65
C PRO A 525 -22.95 1.82 4.83
N MET A 526 -21.64 1.55 4.84
CA MET A 526 -20.74 2.11 5.85
C MET A 526 -20.43 3.58 5.61
N LYS A 527 -20.32 4.04 4.35
CA LYS A 527 -20.17 5.46 4.01
C LYS A 527 -21.39 6.26 4.46
N ASP A 528 -22.59 5.74 4.23
CA ASP A 528 -23.86 6.37 4.62
C ASP A 528 -23.99 6.46 6.15
N LEU A 529 -23.47 5.46 6.87
CA LEU A 529 -23.43 5.46 8.33
C LEU A 529 -22.39 6.46 8.91
N THR A 530 -21.36 6.81 8.13
CA THR A 530 -20.23 7.63 8.57
C THR A 530 -19.93 8.77 7.59
N PRO A 531 -20.88 9.68 7.31
CA PRO A 531 -20.65 10.77 6.36
C PRO A 531 -19.47 11.65 6.81
N GLY A 532 -18.59 11.99 5.87
CA GLY A 532 -17.33 12.70 6.18
C GLY A 532 -16.24 11.85 6.85
N GLY A 533 -16.50 10.57 7.16
CA GLY A 533 -15.49 9.63 7.64
C GLY A 533 -14.39 9.33 6.59
N GLY A 534 -13.41 8.52 7.00
CA GLY A 534 -12.24 8.18 6.19
C GLY A 534 -12.13 6.71 5.81
N CYS A 535 -11.09 6.39 5.06
CA CYS A 535 -10.62 5.05 4.71
C CYS A 535 -9.11 5.04 4.74
N TYR A 536 -8.50 3.89 4.98
CA TYR A 536 -7.08 3.73 4.74
C TYR A 536 -6.76 3.86 3.25
N MET A 537 -6.02 4.90 2.87
CA MET A 537 -5.71 5.22 1.47
C MET A 537 -4.97 4.13 0.66
N ASN A 538 -4.44 3.09 1.31
CA ASN A 538 -3.78 1.97 0.64
C ASN A 538 -4.69 0.75 0.43
N GLU A 539 -5.85 0.71 1.09
CA GLU A 539 -6.86 -0.37 1.03
C GLU A 539 -8.24 0.21 0.67
N GLY A 540 -8.24 1.31 -0.09
CA GLY A 540 -9.44 2.02 -0.51
C GLY A 540 -9.84 1.72 -1.96
N ASP A 541 -10.95 2.31 -2.40
CA ASP A 541 -11.40 2.19 -3.78
C ASP A 541 -10.62 3.13 -4.69
N TRP A 542 -9.86 2.59 -5.65
CA TRP A 542 -9.19 3.40 -6.66
C TRP A 542 -10.17 4.18 -7.55
N MET A 543 -11.47 3.84 -7.53
CA MET A 543 -12.56 4.58 -8.17
C MET A 543 -13.26 5.62 -7.26
N GLU A 544 -12.82 5.80 -6.01
CA GLU A 544 -13.45 6.73 -5.06
C GLU A 544 -13.56 8.16 -5.62
N GLN A 545 -14.78 8.69 -5.74
CA GLN A 545 -15.02 10.02 -6.28
C GLN A 545 -14.65 11.10 -5.27
N ASP A 546 -14.96 10.88 -3.99
CA ASP A 546 -14.65 11.81 -2.89
C ASP A 546 -13.31 11.43 -2.22
N TRP A 547 -12.29 11.18 -3.05
CA TRP A 547 -11.02 10.61 -2.60
C TRP A 547 -10.23 11.56 -1.70
N GLN A 548 -10.37 12.87 -1.90
CA GLN A 548 -9.70 13.89 -1.08
C GLN A 548 -10.16 13.77 0.38
N GLN A 549 -11.48 13.78 0.62
CA GLN A 549 -12.04 13.58 1.95
C GLN A 549 -11.77 12.16 2.46
N THR A 550 -12.02 11.15 1.63
CA THR A 550 -11.97 9.75 2.05
C THR A 550 -10.56 9.33 2.47
N PHE A 551 -9.51 9.77 1.75
CA PHE A 551 -8.14 9.34 2.01
C PHE A 551 -7.35 10.29 2.90
N PHE A 552 -7.68 11.58 2.90
CA PHE A 552 -6.87 12.59 3.61
C PHE A 552 -7.69 13.41 4.62
N GLY A 553 -9.02 13.48 4.46
CA GLY A 553 -9.91 14.25 5.32
C GLY A 553 -9.51 15.72 5.40
N ASP A 554 -9.67 16.30 6.58
CA ASP A 554 -9.37 17.70 6.86
C ASP A 554 -7.89 18.08 6.61
N ASN A 555 -6.98 17.10 6.57
CA ASN A 555 -5.56 17.33 6.31
C ASN A 555 -5.27 17.64 4.83
N TYR A 556 -6.19 17.40 3.90
CA TYR A 556 -5.91 17.50 2.46
C TYR A 556 -5.38 18.87 2.03
N ALA A 557 -5.98 19.96 2.52
CA ALA A 557 -5.58 21.31 2.14
C ALA A 557 -4.12 21.61 2.53
N GLN A 558 -3.73 21.27 3.75
CA GLN A 558 -2.37 21.46 4.25
C GLN A 558 -1.37 20.53 3.53
N LEU A 559 -1.75 19.27 3.29
CA LEU A 559 -0.95 18.34 2.50
C LEU A 559 -0.68 18.89 1.08
N LEU A 560 -1.69 19.49 0.45
CA LEU A 560 -1.56 20.10 -0.87
C LEU A 560 -0.64 21.34 -0.88
N GLU A 561 -0.65 22.13 0.19
CA GLU A 561 0.31 23.24 0.36
C GLU A 561 1.75 22.74 0.43
N VAL A 562 2.00 21.70 1.23
CA VAL A 562 3.33 21.06 1.32
C VAL A 562 3.76 20.49 -0.03
N LYS A 563 2.85 19.80 -0.72
CA LYS A 563 3.08 19.28 -2.08
C LYS A 563 3.53 20.40 -3.03
N ARG A 564 2.81 21.51 -3.08
CA ARG A 564 3.15 22.65 -3.95
C ARG A 564 4.48 23.31 -3.58
N LYS A 565 4.87 23.27 -2.30
CA LYS A 565 6.15 23.81 -1.82
C LYS A 565 7.34 22.96 -2.27
N TYR A 566 7.27 21.63 -2.11
CA TYR A 566 8.41 20.73 -2.35
C TYR A 566 8.44 20.11 -3.75
N ASP A 567 7.32 20.13 -4.48
CA ASP A 567 7.22 19.71 -5.87
C ASP A 567 6.30 20.66 -6.67
N PRO A 568 6.75 21.90 -6.94
CA PRO A 568 5.96 22.90 -7.65
C PRO A 568 5.73 22.57 -9.13
N THR A 569 6.52 21.65 -9.70
CA THR A 569 6.42 21.24 -11.11
C THR A 569 5.53 20.03 -11.33
N GLY A 570 5.15 19.33 -10.26
CA GLY A 570 4.35 18.10 -10.34
C GLY A 570 5.15 16.90 -10.86
N LEU A 571 6.46 16.85 -10.58
CA LEU A 571 7.35 15.73 -10.95
C LEU A 571 6.84 14.39 -10.40
N PHE A 572 6.40 14.40 -9.15
CA PHE A 572 5.86 13.24 -8.46
C PHE A 572 4.34 13.26 -8.57
N ASN A 573 3.74 12.38 -9.35
CA ASN A 573 2.29 12.42 -9.52
C ASN A 573 1.74 11.01 -9.76
N CYS A 574 0.82 10.60 -8.90
CA CYS A 574 0.24 9.27 -8.87
C CYS A 574 -1.28 9.34 -8.70
N TRP A 575 -1.98 8.27 -9.12
CA TRP A 575 -3.43 8.21 -9.15
C TRP A 575 -4.04 8.51 -7.78
N LYS A 576 -4.86 9.57 -7.70
CA LYS A 576 -5.53 10.05 -6.47
C LYS A 576 -4.58 10.30 -5.29
N CYS A 577 -3.33 10.63 -5.58
CA CYS A 577 -2.39 11.17 -4.61
C CYS A 577 -2.67 12.66 -4.35
N VAL A 578 -2.09 13.22 -3.29
CA VAL A 578 -2.14 14.67 -3.06
C VAL A 578 -1.51 15.40 -4.25
N GLY A 579 -2.24 16.36 -4.82
CA GLY A 579 -1.85 17.07 -6.04
C GLY A 579 -2.05 16.30 -7.34
N PHE A 580 -2.84 15.22 -7.35
CA PHE A 580 -3.23 14.48 -8.56
C PHE A 580 -3.76 15.42 -9.67
N ASN A 581 -3.27 15.20 -10.90
CA ASN A 581 -3.55 16.09 -12.03
C ASN A 581 -4.95 15.93 -12.64
N GLY A 582 -5.67 14.87 -12.27
CA GLY A 582 -6.97 14.53 -12.83
C GLY A 582 -6.92 13.33 -13.78
N GLU A 583 -8.09 12.80 -14.10
CA GLU A 583 -8.25 11.56 -14.89
C GLU A 583 -7.94 11.78 -16.38
N ASP A 584 -8.01 13.03 -16.85
CA ASP A 584 -7.73 13.40 -18.24
C ASP A 584 -6.23 13.59 -18.53
N ASP A 585 -5.36 13.53 -17.52
CA ASP A 585 -3.90 13.54 -17.74
C ASP A 585 -3.52 12.30 -18.57
N PRO A 586 -2.84 12.46 -19.74
CA PRO A 586 -2.47 11.36 -20.62
C PRO A 586 -1.70 10.23 -19.92
N PHE A 587 -1.01 10.54 -18.82
CA PHE A 587 -0.32 9.58 -17.97
C PHE A 587 -1.24 8.50 -17.40
N TYR A 588 -2.52 8.80 -17.23
CA TYR A 588 -3.52 7.86 -16.72
C TYR A 588 -4.44 7.28 -17.80
N SER A 589 -4.04 7.39 -19.08
CA SER A 589 -4.81 6.84 -20.21
C SER A 589 -5.17 5.35 -20.09
N CYS A 590 -4.39 4.57 -19.35
CA CYS A 590 -4.67 3.15 -19.13
C CYS A 590 -5.79 2.88 -18.11
N TYR A 591 -6.19 3.87 -17.30
CA TYR A 591 -7.24 3.75 -16.28
C TYR A 591 -8.62 3.82 -16.91
N GLY A 592 -9.57 3.01 -16.44
CA GLY A 592 -10.91 2.91 -17.05
C GLY A 592 -11.75 4.19 -16.96
N GLN A 593 -11.39 5.12 -16.08
CA GLN A 593 -12.08 6.40 -15.88
C GLN A 593 -11.54 7.50 -16.81
N SER A 594 -10.34 7.32 -17.38
CA SER A 594 -9.78 8.26 -18.35
C SER A 594 -10.65 8.32 -19.60
N GLN A 595 -10.93 9.54 -20.08
CA GLN A 595 -11.60 9.76 -21.36
C GLN A 595 -10.67 9.54 -22.57
N ASN A 596 -9.35 9.47 -22.33
CA ASN A 596 -8.36 9.21 -23.36
C ASN A 596 -8.31 7.73 -23.74
N SER A 597 -8.01 7.44 -25.01
CA SER A 597 -7.69 6.07 -25.43
C SER A 597 -6.43 5.57 -24.71
N PRO A 598 -6.39 4.30 -24.26
CA PRO A 598 -5.21 3.74 -23.60
C PRO A 598 -3.95 3.86 -24.46
N ILE A 599 -2.87 4.39 -23.87
CA ILE A 599 -1.55 4.48 -24.51
C ILE A 599 -0.58 3.57 -23.76
N PRO A 600 -0.39 2.31 -24.21
CA PRO A 600 0.51 1.37 -23.56
C PRO A 600 1.98 1.80 -23.71
N SER A 601 2.84 1.21 -22.88
CA SER A 601 4.29 1.39 -23.00
C SER A 601 4.82 0.76 -24.28
N GLU A 602 5.51 1.56 -25.07
CA GLU A 602 6.23 1.08 -26.25
C GLU A 602 7.57 0.43 -25.84
N PRO A 603 7.86 -0.80 -26.30
CA PRO A 603 9.15 -1.43 -26.04
C PRO A 603 10.23 -0.72 -26.87
N LEU A 604 11.22 -0.16 -26.19
CA LEU A 604 12.35 0.50 -26.84
C LEU A 604 13.38 -0.53 -27.32
N ARG A 605 13.06 -1.18 -28.45
CA ARG A 605 13.96 -2.09 -29.15
C ARG A 605 14.94 -1.31 -30.01
N VAL A 606 15.83 -0.52 -29.39
CA VAL A 606 17.07 -0.10 -30.06
C VAL A 606 18.10 -1.19 -29.79
N PRO A 607 18.39 -2.10 -30.75
CA PRO A 607 19.14 -3.33 -30.46
C PRO A 607 20.51 -3.06 -29.86
N GLU A 608 21.18 -1.98 -30.28
CA GLU A 608 22.48 -1.55 -29.76
C GLU A 608 22.43 -1.09 -28.29
N LEU A 609 21.34 -0.46 -27.87
CA LEU A 609 21.15 0.00 -26.49
C LEU A 609 20.73 -1.17 -25.58
N VAL A 610 19.85 -2.05 -26.08
CA VAL A 610 19.40 -3.25 -25.37
C VAL A 610 20.59 -4.18 -25.08
N GLN A 611 21.39 -4.52 -26.10
CA GLN A 611 22.58 -5.36 -25.94
C GLN A 611 23.59 -4.80 -24.92
N GLN A 612 23.65 -3.48 -24.72
CA GLN A 612 24.62 -2.86 -23.81
C GLN A 612 24.07 -2.56 -22.42
N ILE A 613 22.74 -2.52 -22.25
CA ILE A 613 22.09 -2.41 -20.94
C ILE A 613 22.00 -3.79 -20.26
N GLU A 614 21.90 -4.86 -21.05
CA GLU A 614 21.80 -6.24 -20.57
C GLU A 614 23.15 -6.94 -20.33
N LEU A 615 24.26 -6.37 -20.83
CA LEU A 615 25.64 -6.78 -20.53
C LEU A 615 26.17 -6.08 -19.29
#